data_AF-A0A7R9MCK6-F1
#
_entry.id   AF-A0A7R9MCK6-F1
#
_cell.length_a   1.000
_cell.length_b   1.000
_cell.length_c   1.000
_cell.angle_alpha   90.00
_cell.angle_beta   90.00
_cell.angle_gamma   90.00
#
_symmetry.space_group_name_H-M   'P 1'
#
loop_
_entity.id
_entity.type
_entity.pdbx_description
1 polymer ?
#
loop_
_entity_poly.entity_id
_entity_poly.type
_entity_poly.pdbx_seq_one_letter_code
_entity_poly.pdbx_strand_id
1 'polypeptide(L)'
;MYLYNLTLQRASGVVHAVHGSFAGTKQQEIAVAKGKVLELLRPDVNTGKIHTLLSVEVFGVIRSMLTFRLTGGSKDYLVIGSDSGRIVILEYLPQKNVFDKVHQETFGKSGCRRIVPGQFLATDPKGRAVMINIFEAKYS
;
A
#
# COMPACT_ATOMS: atom_id res chain seq x y z
N MET A 1 23.33 -14.67 20.71
CA MET A 1 22.81 -13.49 19.98
C MET A 1 22.45 -12.45 21.04
N TYR A 2 23.08 -11.26 21.07
CA TYR A 2 23.07 -10.37 22.25
C TYR A 2 22.64 -8.92 21.96
N LEU A 3 22.05 -8.63 20.79
CA LEU A 3 21.61 -7.29 20.42
C LEU A 3 20.11 -7.29 20.08
N TYR A 4 19.42 -6.19 20.42
CA TYR A 4 17.99 -5.98 20.18
C TYR A 4 17.78 -4.64 19.46
N ASN A 5 17.06 -4.66 18.33
CA ASN A 5 16.74 -3.46 17.56
C ASN A 5 15.36 -2.91 17.97
N LEU A 6 15.30 -1.65 18.37
CA LEU A 6 14.06 -0.95 18.72
C LEU A 6 14.00 0.41 17.98
N THR A 7 12.86 0.70 17.35
CA THR A 7 12.64 1.99 16.66
C THR A 7 11.91 2.95 17.61
N LEU A 8 12.59 4.02 18.04
CA LEU A 8 12.00 5.04 18.93
C LEU A 8 11.11 6.03 18.17
N GLN A 9 11.60 6.50 17.02
CA GLN A 9 10.86 7.39 16.13
C GLN A 9 10.82 6.77 14.73
N ARG A 10 9.62 6.63 14.20
CA ARG A 10 9.41 6.07 12.85
C ARG A 10 9.76 7.11 11.78
N ALA A 11 10.01 6.61 10.57
CA ALA A 11 10.22 7.47 9.41
C ALA A 11 9.02 8.39 9.17
N SER A 12 9.27 9.65 8.87
CA SER A 12 8.24 10.67 8.61
C SER A 12 8.04 10.98 7.13
N GLY A 13 9.07 10.78 6.30
CA GLY A 13 9.03 11.09 4.87
C GLY A 13 8.05 10.19 4.11
N VAL A 14 7.09 10.81 3.42
CA VAL A 14 6.08 10.12 2.61
C VAL A 14 6.61 9.95 1.18
N VAL A 15 6.73 8.70 0.72
CA VAL A 15 7.19 8.38 -0.64
C VAL A 15 6.05 8.13 -1.61
N HIS A 16 4.92 7.62 -1.11
CA HIS A 16 3.70 7.41 -1.88
C HIS A 16 2.50 7.76 -1.00
N ALA A 17 1.47 8.35 -1.60
CA ALA A 17 0.22 8.66 -0.94
C ALA A 17 -0.93 8.39 -1.92
N VAL A 18 -1.96 7.70 -1.46
CA VAL A 18 -3.18 7.45 -2.22
C VAL A 18 -4.39 7.65 -1.32
N HIS A 19 -5.46 8.21 -1.86
CA HIS A 19 -6.71 8.41 -1.11
C HIS A 19 -7.78 7.42 -1.58
N GLY A 20 -8.74 7.15 -0.70
CA GLY A 20 -9.87 6.28 -0.97
C GLY A 20 -10.79 6.15 0.25
N SER A 21 -11.98 5.59 0.04
CA SER A 21 -12.84 5.08 1.11
C SER A 21 -12.34 3.71 1.53
N PHE A 22 -11.34 3.68 2.39
CA PHE A 22 -10.77 2.43 2.89
C PHE A 22 -11.60 1.83 4.00
N ALA A 23 -12.33 2.65 4.76
CA ALA A 23 -13.27 2.17 5.78
C ALA A 23 -14.64 1.74 5.21
N GLY A 24 -14.90 1.92 3.91
CA GLY A 24 -16.20 1.63 3.29
C GLY A 24 -17.30 2.61 3.68
N THR A 25 -16.92 3.79 4.17
CA THR A 25 -17.85 4.87 4.54
C THR A 25 -17.83 5.97 3.47
N LYS A 26 -18.64 7.03 3.63
CA LYS A 26 -18.55 8.20 2.75
C LYS A 26 -17.29 9.04 2.98
N GLN A 27 -16.58 8.83 4.10
CA GLN A 27 -15.34 9.54 4.40
C GLN A 27 -14.19 9.00 3.56
N GLN A 28 -13.25 9.88 3.23
CA GLN A 28 -12.01 9.54 2.54
C GLN A 28 -10.89 9.42 3.57
N GLU A 29 -10.08 8.40 3.45
CA GLU A 29 -8.82 8.24 4.16
C GLU A 29 -7.64 8.29 3.18
N ILE A 30 -6.44 8.46 3.71
CA ILE A 30 -5.21 8.57 2.94
C ILE A 30 -4.27 7.48 3.41
N ALA A 31 -3.98 6.52 2.54
CA ALA A 31 -2.92 5.54 2.76
C ALA A 31 -1.59 6.14 2.32
N VAL A 32 -0.59 6.12 3.20
CA VAL A 32 0.75 6.67 2.94
C VAL A 32 1.81 5.62 3.20
N ALA A 33 2.80 5.57 2.32
CA ALA A 33 4.02 4.80 2.51
C ALA A 33 5.14 5.71 3.00
N LYS A 34 5.74 5.36 4.14
CA LYS A 34 6.89 6.04 4.74
C LYS A 34 8.08 5.08 4.81
N GLY A 35 8.64 4.77 3.65
CA GLY A 35 9.68 3.76 3.49
C GLY A 35 9.16 2.34 3.81
N LYS A 36 9.51 1.84 5.00
CA LYS A 36 9.10 0.50 5.50
C LYS A 36 7.80 0.49 6.31
N VAL A 37 7.15 1.65 6.45
CA VAL A 37 5.92 1.81 7.23
C VAL A 37 4.76 2.14 6.29
N LEU A 38 3.65 1.42 6.42
CA LEU A 38 2.38 1.75 5.80
C LEU A 38 1.46 2.35 6.86
N GLU A 39 0.94 3.54 6.60
CA GLU A 39 0.00 4.21 7.50
C GLU A 39 -1.31 4.56 6.81
N LEU A 40 -2.39 4.52 7.59
CA LEU A 40 -3.69 5.03 7.18
C LEU A 40 -4.00 6.27 7.99
N LEU A 41 -4.23 7.38 7.30
CA LEU A 41 -4.53 8.68 7.88
C LEU A 41 -5.98 9.06 7.60
N ARG A 42 -6.61 9.74 8.56
CA ARG A 42 -7.94 10.33 8.41
C ARG A 42 -7.87 11.83 8.62
N PRO A 43 -8.18 12.64 7.59
CA PRO A 43 -8.41 14.06 7.78
C PRO A 43 -9.74 14.28 8.51
N ASP A 44 -9.72 15.08 9.56
CA ASP A 44 -10.93 15.57 10.24
C ASP A 44 -11.39 16.87 9.57
N VAL A 45 -12.56 16.81 8.95
CA VAL A 45 -13.15 17.92 8.19
C VAL A 45 -13.54 19.09 9.10
N ASN A 46 -13.85 18.83 10.37
CA ASN A 46 -14.29 19.88 11.29
C ASN A 46 -13.11 20.68 11.85
N THR A 47 -11.98 20.01 12.13
CA THR A 47 -10.81 20.64 12.77
C THR A 47 -9.68 20.95 11.79
N GLY A 48 -9.70 20.38 10.58
CA GLY A 48 -8.63 20.47 9.59
C GLY A 48 -7.37 19.67 9.97
N LYS A 49 -7.41 18.90 11.06
CA LYS A 49 -6.27 18.08 11.52
C LYS A 49 -6.28 16.71 10.84
N ILE A 50 -5.10 16.09 10.75
CA ILE A 50 -4.93 14.74 10.23
C ILE A 50 -4.57 13.81 11.38
N HIS A 51 -5.35 12.74 11.53
CA HIS A 51 -5.14 11.71 12.55
C HIS A 51 -4.60 10.43 11.90
N THR A 52 -3.64 9.79 12.56
CA THR A 52 -3.19 8.45 12.14
C THR A 52 -4.13 7.41 12.73
N LEU A 53 -4.80 6.62 11.88
CA LEU A 53 -5.69 5.54 12.31
C LEU A 53 -4.91 4.24 12.57
N LEU A 54 -4.00 3.92 11.65
CA LEU A 54 -3.23 2.68 11.65
C LEU A 54 -1.82 2.95 11.15
N SER A 55 -0.82 2.33 11.77
CA SER A 55 0.58 2.37 11.35
C SER A 55 1.19 0.98 11.51
N VAL A 56 1.72 0.42 10.43
CA VAL A 56 2.21 -0.97 10.37
C VAL A 56 3.56 -1.01 9.67
N GLU A 57 4.54 -1.70 10.25
CA GLU A 57 5.78 -2.01 9.53
C GLU A 57 5.55 -3.16 8.54
N VAL A 58 5.86 -2.93 7.27
CA VAL A 58 5.71 -3.94 6.21
C VAL A 58 6.95 -4.81 6.03
N PHE A 59 8.06 -4.47 6.72
CA PHE A 59 9.35 -5.16 6.65
C PHE A 59 9.88 -5.33 5.21
N GLY A 60 9.72 -4.30 4.40
CA GLY A 60 10.18 -4.24 3.00
C GLY A 60 10.12 -2.82 2.47
N VAL A 61 10.30 -2.66 1.16
CA VAL A 61 10.27 -1.36 0.48
C VAL A 61 9.02 -1.27 -0.39
N ILE A 62 8.13 -0.32 -0.08
CA ILE A 62 6.97 0.00 -0.93
C ILE A 62 7.46 0.82 -2.12
N ARG A 63 7.35 0.27 -3.32
CA ARG A 63 7.85 0.87 -4.57
C ARG A 63 6.76 1.49 -5.42
N SER A 64 5.54 1.00 -5.31
CA SER A 64 4.35 1.54 -5.97
C SER A 64 3.11 1.21 -5.15
N MET A 65 2.12 2.11 -5.18
CA MET A 65 0.89 1.99 -4.41
C MET A 65 -0.25 2.64 -5.19
N LEU A 66 -1.37 1.93 -5.35
CA LEU A 66 -2.59 2.44 -5.99
C LEU A 66 -3.83 1.91 -5.28
N THR A 67 -4.94 2.61 -5.48
CA THR A 67 -6.27 2.17 -5.07
C THR A 67 -7.08 1.67 -6.25
N PHE A 68 -8.00 0.76 -5.97
CA PHE A 68 -9.06 0.41 -6.91
C PHE A 68 -10.31 -0.02 -6.15
N ARG A 69 -11.45 0.08 -6.85
CA ARG A 69 -12.76 -0.28 -6.33
C ARG A 69 -13.39 -1.32 -7.23
N LEU A 70 -13.85 -2.44 -6.65
CA LEU A 70 -14.64 -3.41 -7.40
C LEU A 70 -15.95 -2.77 -7.88
N THR A 71 -16.41 -3.15 -9.06
CA THR A 71 -17.68 -2.65 -9.62
C THR A 71 -18.83 -2.93 -8.64
N GLY A 72 -19.57 -1.90 -8.24
CA GLY A 72 -20.65 -1.99 -7.25
C GLY A 72 -20.19 -2.02 -5.78
N GLY A 73 -18.88 -2.02 -5.51
CA GLY A 73 -18.32 -1.96 -4.17
C GLY A 73 -18.41 -0.55 -3.55
N SER A 74 -18.43 -0.49 -2.22
CA SER A 74 -18.38 0.77 -1.45
C SER A 74 -16.99 1.09 -0.91
N LYS A 75 -16.05 0.14 -0.99
CA LYS A 75 -14.75 0.16 -0.35
C LYS A 75 -13.62 0.09 -1.37
N ASP A 76 -12.60 0.88 -1.13
CA ASP A 76 -11.36 0.88 -1.92
C ASP A 76 -10.35 -0.10 -1.32
N TYR A 77 -9.77 -0.91 -2.19
CA TYR A 77 -8.67 -1.82 -1.89
C TYR A 77 -7.35 -1.14 -2.22
N LEU A 78 -6.31 -1.51 -1.49
CA LEU A 78 -4.96 -1.01 -1.69
C LEU A 78 -4.11 -2.06 -2.38
N VAL A 79 -3.54 -1.73 -3.53
CA VAL A 79 -2.58 -2.60 -4.23
C VAL A 79 -1.18 -2.06 -4.01
N ILE A 80 -0.27 -2.96 -3.63
CA ILE A 80 1.12 -2.62 -3.33
C ILE A 80 2.04 -3.46 -4.21
N GLY A 81 2.93 -2.76 -4.93
CA GLY A 81 4.15 -3.32 -5.49
C GLY A 81 5.32 -3.06 -4.54
N SER A 82 6.00 -4.14 -4.10
CA SER A 82 7.15 -4.07 -3.21
C SER A 82 8.40 -4.74 -3.79
N ASP A 83 9.48 -4.75 -3.02
CA ASP A 83 10.69 -5.52 -3.31
C ASP A 83 10.53 -7.02 -3.08
N SER A 84 9.36 -7.52 -2.69
CA SER A 84 9.17 -8.95 -2.39
C SER A 84 9.14 -9.86 -3.64
N GLY A 85 8.95 -9.31 -4.83
CA GLY A 85 8.62 -10.09 -6.04
C GLY A 85 7.18 -10.63 -6.04
N ARG A 86 6.31 -10.02 -5.21
CA ARG A 86 4.89 -10.33 -5.09
C ARG A 86 4.05 -9.07 -5.24
N ILE A 87 2.83 -9.24 -5.76
CA ILE A 87 1.79 -8.21 -5.75
C ILE A 87 0.86 -8.53 -4.59
N VAL A 88 0.54 -7.52 -3.79
CA VAL A 88 -0.29 -7.68 -2.59
C VAL A 88 -1.49 -6.76 -2.71
N ILE A 89 -2.68 -7.30 -2.42
CA ILE A 89 -3.91 -6.53 -2.28
C ILE A 89 -4.31 -6.55 -0.81
N LEU A 90 -4.53 -5.36 -0.25
CA LEU A 90 -4.91 -5.16 1.14
C LEU A 90 -6.31 -4.55 1.23
N GLU A 91 -7.02 -4.96 2.26
CA GLU A 91 -8.30 -4.41 2.68
C GLU A 91 -8.16 -3.88 4.12
N TYR A 92 -8.52 -2.63 4.38
CA TYR A 92 -8.54 -2.12 5.75
C TYR A 92 -9.80 -2.56 6.48
N LEU A 93 -9.69 -3.23 7.63
CA LEU A 93 -10.84 -3.64 8.45
C LEU A 93 -10.99 -2.71 9.66
N PRO A 94 -11.92 -1.72 9.66
CA PRO A 94 -12.02 -0.74 10.74
C PRO A 94 -12.32 -1.35 12.10
N GLN A 95 -13.12 -2.43 12.13
CA GLN A 95 -13.52 -3.12 13.36
C GLN A 95 -12.33 -3.73 14.12
N LYS A 96 -11.31 -4.20 13.38
CA LYS A 96 -10.09 -4.81 13.93
C LYS A 96 -8.90 -3.87 13.91
N ASN A 97 -9.05 -2.70 13.30
CA ASN A 97 -8.00 -1.75 12.97
C ASN A 97 -6.75 -2.42 12.37
N VAL A 98 -6.94 -3.22 11.32
CA VAL A 98 -5.87 -3.97 10.65
C VAL A 98 -6.00 -3.91 9.14
N PHE A 99 -4.88 -4.01 8.43
CA PHE A 99 -4.87 -4.33 7.01
C PHE A 99 -4.91 -5.84 6.83
N ASP A 100 -6.02 -6.36 6.33
CA ASP A 100 -6.13 -7.75 5.94
C ASP A 100 -5.57 -7.96 4.54
N LYS A 101 -4.88 -9.08 4.36
CA LYS A 101 -4.22 -9.42 3.09
C LYS A 101 -5.12 -10.32 2.27
N VAL A 102 -6.01 -9.70 1.50
CA VAL A 102 -7.02 -10.42 0.72
C VAL A 102 -6.42 -11.19 -0.45
N HIS A 103 -5.29 -10.73 -0.99
CA HIS A 103 -4.60 -11.44 -2.07
C HIS A 103 -3.09 -11.21 -2.05
N GLN A 104 -2.34 -12.24 -2.45
CA GLN A 104 -0.90 -12.19 -2.59
C GLN A 104 -0.44 -13.17 -3.67
N GLU A 105 0.06 -12.66 -4.79
CA GLU A 105 0.54 -13.47 -5.89
C GLU A 105 2.04 -13.28 -6.12
N THR A 106 2.76 -14.38 -6.34
CA THR A 106 4.21 -14.36 -6.58
C THR A 106 4.50 -14.40 -8.07
N PHE A 107 5.19 -13.39 -8.59
CA PHE A 107 5.55 -13.32 -10.01
C PHE A 107 7.07 -13.28 -10.25
N GLY A 108 7.88 -13.15 -9.21
CA GLY A 108 9.33 -13.01 -9.37
C GLY A 108 10.13 -13.18 -8.10
N LYS A 109 11.44 -12.94 -8.22
CA LYS A 109 12.39 -13.01 -7.09
C LYS A 109 12.38 -11.69 -6.32
N SER A 110 12.70 -11.76 -5.02
CA SER A 110 12.84 -10.58 -4.17
C SER A 110 14.03 -9.68 -4.54
N GLY A 111 13.97 -8.43 -4.09
CA GLY A 111 14.88 -7.33 -4.33
C GLY A 111 14.34 -6.27 -5.31
N CYS A 112 14.84 -5.05 -5.20
CA CYS A 112 14.61 -3.96 -6.15
C CYS A 112 15.39 -4.22 -7.45
N ARG A 113 14.93 -5.18 -8.27
CA ARG A 113 15.60 -5.58 -9.52
C ARG A 113 15.07 -4.77 -10.71
N ARG A 114 15.95 -4.52 -11.68
CA ARG A 114 15.60 -3.87 -12.96
C ARG A 114 14.56 -4.66 -13.76
N ILE A 115 14.64 -6.00 -13.69
CA ILE A 115 13.86 -6.93 -14.52
C ILE A 115 12.68 -7.60 -13.79
N VAL A 116 12.41 -7.26 -12.53
CA VAL A 116 11.28 -7.83 -11.77
C VAL A 116 10.23 -6.75 -11.48
N PRO A 117 8.94 -6.97 -11.83
CA PRO A 117 7.87 -5.99 -11.63
C PRO A 117 7.74 -5.47 -10.21
N GLY A 118 7.24 -4.25 -10.06
CA GLY A 118 7.01 -3.61 -8.76
C GLY A 118 7.28 -2.12 -8.73
N GLN A 119 7.96 -1.58 -9.75
CA GLN A 119 8.26 -0.15 -9.83
C GLN A 119 7.05 0.68 -10.24
N PHE A 120 6.27 0.17 -11.19
CA PHE A 120 5.11 0.87 -11.73
C PHE A 120 3.86 0.02 -11.54
N LEU A 121 2.75 0.69 -11.30
CA LEU A 121 1.46 0.09 -11.08
C LEU A 121 0.42 0.96 -11.79
N ALA A 122 -0.59 0.33 -12.38
CA ALA A 122 -1.75 0.99 -12.97
C ALA A 122 -3.00 0.16 -12.69
N THR A 123 -4.12 0.83 -12.41
CA THR A 123 -5.41 0.19 -12.13
C THR A 123 -6.45 0.66 -13.14
N ASP A 124 -7.33 -0.25 -13.58
CA ASP A 124 -8.52 0.13 -14.35
C ASP A 124 -9.47 0.94 -13.44
N PRO A 125 -9.97 2.11 -13.84
CA PRO A 125 -10.85 2.93 -13.01
C PRO A 125 -12.16 2.25 -12.58
N LYS A 126 -12.60 1.21 -13.31
CA LYS A 126 -13.77 0.38 -12.94
C LYS A 126 -13.39 -0.84 -12.09
N GLY A 127 -12.12 -0.95 -11.72
CA GLY A 127 -11.56 -2.01 -10.88
C GLY A 127 -11.57 -3.39 -11.51
N ARG A 128 -11.54 -3.49 -12.85
CA ARG A 128 -11.60 -4.77 -13.57
C ARG A 128 -10.23 -5.42 -13.73
N ALA A 129 -9.16 -4.64 -13.73
CA ALA A 129 -7.81 -5.12 -13.96
C ALA A 129 -6.79 -4.23 -13.25
N VAL A 130 -5.63 -4.83 -12.93
CA VAL A 130 -4.46 -4.15 -12.40
C VAL A 130 -3.24 -4.64 -13.18
N MET A 131 -2.35 -3.72 -13.55
CA MET A 131 -1.10 -4.01 -14.22
C MET A 131 0.07 -3.57 -13.34
N ILE A 132 1.03 -4.46 -13.13
CA ILE A 132 2.30 -4.21 -12.45
C ILE A 132 3.45 -4.33 -13.45
N ASN A 133 4.37 -3.38 -13.45
CA ASN A 133 5.40 -3.29 -14.49
C ASN A 133 6.80 -2.96 -13.93
N ILE A 134 7.79 -3.09 -14.81
CA ILE A 134 9.22 -2.79 -14.61
C ILE A 134 9.64 -1.53 -15.34
N PHE A 135 10.86 -1.08 -15.03
CA PHE A 135 11.48 0.05 -15.72
C PHE A 135 11.92 -0.28 -17.14
N GLU A 136 12.47 -1.47 -17.36
CA GLU A 136 13.03 -1.85 -18.65
C GLU A 136 12.83 -3.35 -18.87
N ALA A 137 12.42 -3.73 -20.09
CA ALA A 137 12.28 -5.12 -20.48
C ALA A 137 13.64 -5.84 -20.47
N LYS A 138 13.62 -7.16 -20.22
CA LYS A 138 14.79 -7.98 -20.56
C LYS A 138 15.00 -7.89 -22.07
N TYR A 139 16.16 -7.39 -22.50
CA TYR A 139 16.65 -7.72 -23.83
C TYR A 139 16.72 -9.25 -23.91
N SER A 140 15.98 -9.80 -24.87
CA SER A 140 16.00 -11.23 -25.20
C SER A 140 17.28 -11.55 -25.95
#